data_AF-A0A328NCV2-F1
#
_entry.id   AF-A0A328NCV2-F1
#
_cell.length_a   1.000
_cell.length_b   1.000
_cell.length_c   1.000
_cell.angle_alpha   90.00
_cell.angle_beta   90.00
_cell.angle_gamma   90.00
#
_symmetry.space_group_name_H-M   'P 1'
#
loop_
_entity.id
_entity.type
_entity.pdbx_description
1 polymer ?
#
loop_
_entity_poly.entity_id
_entity_poly.type
_entity_poly.pdbx_seq_one_letter_code
_entity_poly.pdbx_strand_id
1 'polypeptide(L)'
;MRIRRLLVAMLAGTVAAVGAPVSAQADDQDPPEVPATPGAWIAGVGGFVYDEPGTVGHQIRFGVLGWVDRDGTGHGVFRFRHALPDGSVVGEGHAEVTCVSVVGDTALVTAVVPKGGSPMVNHVFVIKIIEGGPGRADQIETLQAGGDPTRPAKRYCIDTAPYNLSRYPVRPGGYAFGT
;
A
#
# COMPACT_ATOMS: atom_id res chain seq x y z
N MET A 1 7.65 -67.86 14.73
CA MET A 1 7.62 -66.41 14.98
C MET A 1 8.88 -65.77 14.41
N ARG A 2 8.77 -65.03 13.30
CA ARG A 2 9.87 -64.23 12.71
C ARG A 2 9.32 -62.85 12.37
N ILE A 3 9.96 -61.83 12.93
CA ILE A 3 9.51 -60.44 13.00
C ILE A 3 9.68 -59.77 11.62
N ARG A 4 8.59 -59.21 11.09
CA ARG A 4 8.55 -58.37 9.89
C ARG A 4 9.29 -57.06 10.20
N ARG A 5 10.38 -56.76 9.48
CA ARG A 5 11.01 -55.44 9.48
C ARG A 5 10.39 -54.59 8.37
N LEU A 6 9.53 -53.65 8.75
CA LEU A 6 9.07 -52.55 7.90
C LEU A 6 10.19 -51.53 7.76
N LEU A 7 10.68 -51.34 6.53
CA LEU A 7 11.49 -50.19 6.15
C LEU A 7 10.53 -49.02 5.88
N VAL A 8 10.49 -48.06 6.79
CA VAL A 8 9.83 -46.77 6.57
C VAL A 8 10.79 -45.89 5.77
N ALA A 9 10.41 -45.55 4.54
CA ALA A 9 11.08 -44.57 3.72
C ALA A 9 10.82 -43.16 4.30
N MET A 10 11.85 -42.50 4.82
CA MET A 10 11.81 -41.06 5.08
C MET A 10 12.13 -40.32 3.79
N LEU A 11 11.07 -39.86 3.10
CA LEU A 11 11.18 -38.78 2.13
C LEU A 11 11.49 -37.49 2.90
N ALA A 12 12.73 -37.03 2.79
CA ALA A 12 13.12 -35.69 3.22
C ALA A 12 12.45 -34.66 2.30
N GLY A 13 11.32 -34.12 2.73
CA GLY A 13 10.69 -32.97 2.08
C GLY A 13 11.54 -31.73 2.32
N THR A 14 12.19 -31.24 1.25
CA THR A 14 12.79 -29.91 1.21
C THR A 14 11.68 -28.86 1.33
N VAL A 15 11.60 -28.20 2.47
CA VAL A 15 10.77 -27.00 2.62
C VAL A 15 11.49 -25.89 1.84
N ALA A 16 10.99 -25.59 0.65
CA ALA A 16 11.36 -24.37 -0.06
C ALA A 16 10.84 -23.20 0.78
N ALA A 17 11.74 -22.54 1.51
CA ALA A 17 11.48 -21.25 2.11
C ALA A 17 11.21 -20.26 0.97
N VAL A 18 9.94 -19.99 0.70
CA VAL A 18 9.52 -18.92 -0.18
C VAL A 18 9.92 -17.63 0.54
N GLY A 19 11.07 -17.08 0.15
CA GLY A 19 11.53 -15.79 0.63
C GLY A 19 10.44 -14.76 0.32
N ALA A 20 9.86 -14.19 1.37
CA ALA A 20 9.01 -13.02 1.22
C ALA A 20 9.84 -11.94 0.49
N PRO A 21 9.26 -11.21 -0.48
CA PRO A 21 9.95 -10.08 -1.08
C PRO A 21 10.29 -9.11 0.06
N VAL A 22 11.59 -8.90 0.26
CA VAL A 22 12.12 -7.86 1.14
C VAL A 22 11.79 -6.55 0.46
N SER A 23 10.67 -5.94 0.83
CA SER A 23 10.46 -4.52 0.62
C SER A 23 11.64 -3.80 1.26
N ALA A 24 12.27 -2.89 0.52
CA ALA A 24 13.37 -2.07 1.02
C ALA A 24 12.98 -1.50 2.41
N GLN A 25 13.70 -1.91 3.45
CA GLN A 25 13.62 -1.24 4.74
C GLN A 25 14.30 0.11 4.55
N ALA A 26 13.51 1.18 4.60
CA ALA A 26 14.04 2.53 4.66
C ALA A 26 14.94 2.66 5.90
N ASP A 27 16.11 3.29 5.73
CA ASP A 27 16.95 3.78 6.85
C ASP A 27 16.08 4.58 7.85
N ASP A 28 16.44 4.51 9.14
CA ASP A 28 15.72 5.02 10.33
C ASP A 28 15.34 6.53 10.34
N GLN A 29 15.45 7.25 9.24
CA GLN A 29 14.88 8.59 9.13
C GLN A 29 13.39 8.48 8.82
N ASP A 30 12.58 8.76 9.85
CA ASP A 30 11.15 9.07 9.67
C ASP A 30 11.03 10.11 8.54
N PRO A 31 10.19 9.86 7.53
CA PRO A 31 10.07 10.77 6.40
C PRO A 31 9.56 12.14 6.85
N PRO A 32 9.81 13.20 6.06
CA PRO A 32 9.24 14.50 6.35
C PRO A 32 7.71 14.40 6.37
N GLU A 33 7.15 14.72 7.54
CA GLU A 33 5.70 14.81 7.72
C GLU A 33 5.16 16.02 6.96
N VAL A 34 4.08 15.80 6.22
CA VAL A 34 3.34 16.84 5.50
C VAL A 34 1.98 17.02 6.20
N PRO A 35 1.60 18.24 6.59
CA PRO A 35 0.30 18.48 7.18
C PRO A 35 -0.82 18.21 6.16
N ALA A 36 -1.97 17.75 6.66
CA ALA A 36 -3.17 17.67 5.84
C ALA A 36 -3.55 19.06 5.32
N THR A 37 -4.06 19.14 4.08
CA THR A 37 -4.53 20.40 3.50
C THR A 37 -6.01 20.57 3.86
N PRO A 38 -6.41 21.56 4.68
CA PRO A 38 -7.82 21.73 5.03
C PRO A 38 -8.71 21.93 3.80
N GLY A 39 -9.84 21.22 3.74
CA GLY A 39 -10.74 21.22 2.56
C GLY A 39 -10.31 20.27 1.45
N ALA A 40 -9.10 19.68 1.52
CA ALA A 40 -8.65 18.77 0.49
C ALA A 40 -9.50 17.52 0.39
N TRP A 41 -9.63 16.99 -0.82
CA TRP A 41 -10.35 15.77 -1.11
C TRP A 41 -9.68 15.00 -2.23
N ILE A 42 -9.90 13.70 -2.27
CA ILE A 42 -9.50 12.79 -3.33
C ILE A 42 -10.55 11.68 -3.50
N ALA A 43 -10.85 11.35 -4.74
CA ALA A 43 -11.71 10.23 -5.09
C ALA A 43 -11.22 9.56 -6.37
N GLY A 44 -11.21 8.23 -6.39
CA GLY A 44 -10.88 7.49 -7.61
C GLY A 44 -10.69 6.00 -7.38
N VAL A 45 -10.64 5.29 -8.48
CA VAL A 45 -10.30 3.86 -8.53
C VAL A 45 -9.24 3.67 -9.59
N GLY A 46 -8.37 2.72 -9.37
CA GLY A 46 -7.29 2.45 -10.30
C GLY A 46 -6.60 1.13 -10.01
N GLY A 47 -5.54 0.90 -10.76
CA GLY A 47 -4.67 -0.23 -10.54
C GLY A 47 -3.32 -0.01 -11.20
N PHE A 48 -2.34 -0.78 -10.79
CA PHE A 48 -1.04 -0.78 -11.44
C PHE A 48 -0.43 -2.18 -11.36
N VAL A 49 0.65 -2.39 -12.12
CA VAL A 49 1.38 -3.65 -12.15
C VAL A 49 2.82 -3.35 -11.77
N TYR A 50 3.32 -4.05 -10.75
CA TYR A 50 4.72 -3.96 -10.35
C TYR A 50 5.63 -4.52 -11.45
N ASP A 51 6.78 -3.88 -11.66
CA ASP A 51 7.85 -4.32 -12.56
C ASP A 51 9.22 -4.44 -11.84
N GLU A 52 9.23 -4.32 -10.52
CA GLU A 52 10.40 -4.48 -9.66
C GLU A 52 10.76 -5.95 -9.38
N PRO A 53 12.05 -6.28 -9.18
CA PRO A 53 12.48 -7.61 -8.77
C PRO A 53 11.72 -8.13 -7.54
N GLY A 54 11.21 -9.37 -7.61
CA GLY A 54 10.46 -10.02 -6.54
C GLY A 54 8.95 -9.75 -6.54
N THR A 55 8.48 -8.74 -7.27
CA THR A 55 7.04 -8.42 -7.43
C THR A 55 6.62 -8.25 -8.90
N VAL A 56 7.51 -8.50 -9.87
CA VAL A 56 7.21 -8.40 -11.30
C VAL A 56 5.89 -9.08 -11.66
N GLY A 57 4.98 -8.33 -12.29
CA GLY A 57 3.68 -8.82 -12.76
C GLY A 57 2.61 -8.89 -11.67
N HIS A 58 2.92 -8.57 -10.41
CA HIS A 58 1.93 -8.46 -9.35
C HIS A 58 0.97 -7.31 -9.67
N GLN A 59 -0.32 -7.57 -9.56
CA GLN A 59 -1.38 -6.63 -9.92
C GLN A 59 -1.99 -6.04 -8.65
N ILE A 60 -1.95 -4.72 -8.55
CA ILE A 60 -2.63 -3.96 -7.50
C ILE A 60 -3.86 -3.31 -8.11
N ARG A 61 -5.01 -3.49 -7.47
CA ARG A 61 -6.22 -2.70 -7.70
C ARG A 61 -6.60 -1.99 -6.42
N PHE A 62 -6.98 -0.74 -6.52
CA PHE A 62 -7.27 0.06 -5.34
C PHE A 62 -8.30 1.15 -5.62
N GLY A 63 -8.91 1.64 -4.54
CA GLY A 63 -9.84 2.75 -4.55
C GLY A 63 -9.62 3.64 -3.35
N VAL A 64 -9.71 4.95 -3.56
CA VAL A 64 -9.59 5.97 -2.50
C VAL A 64 -10.84 6.84 -2.56
N LEU A 65 -11.41 7.09 -1.40
CA LEU A 65 -12.28 8.24 -1.15
C LEU A 65 -11.81 8.87 0.15
N GLY A 66 -11.34 10.10 0.13
CA GLY A 66 -10.88 10.79 1.32
C GLY A 66 -11.07 12.30 1.26
N TRP A 67 -11.20 12.92 2.42
CA TRP A 67 -11.33 14.37 2.56
C TRP A 67 -10.79 14.86 3.90
N VAL A 68 -10.56 16.16 4.02
CA VAL A 68 -10.03 16.83 5.21
C VAL A 68 -10.99 17.93 5.65
N ASP A 69 -11.41 17.85 6.91
CA ASP A 69 -12.19 18.91 7.54
C ASP A 69 -11.37 20.20 7.71
N ARG A 70 -12.04 21.31 8.01
CA ARG A 70 -11.38 22.61 8.21
C ARG A 70 -10.39 22.64 9.38
N ASP A 71 -10.55 21.74 10.34
CA ASP A 71 -9.65 21.59 11.49
C ASP A 71 -8.42 20.71 11.19
N GLY A 72 -8.29 20.22 9.95
CA GLY A 72 -7.21 19.34 9.53
C GLY A 72 -7.48 17.85 9.77
N THR A 73 -8.66 17.47 10.26
CA THR A 73 -9.02 16.07 10.46
C THR A 73 -9.28 15.36 9.13
N GLY A 74 -8.47 14.36 8.80
CA GLY A 74 -8.67 13.51 7.63
C GLY A 74 -9.68 12.40 7.86
N HIS A 75 -10.46 12.09 6.82
CA HIS A 75 -11.48 11.05 6.80
C HIS A 75 -11.43 10.29 5.49
N GLY A 76 -11.94 9.06 5.50
CA GLY A 76 -12.23 8.32 4.28
C GLY A 76 -11.85 6.84 4.34
N VAL A 77 -11.84 6.22 3.17
CA VAL A 77 -11.54 4.79 3.01
C VAL A 77 -10.60 4.57 1.84
N PHE A 78 -9.59 3.74 2.09
CA PHE A 78 -8.75 3.12 1.09
C PHE A 78 -9.11 1.65 0.98
N ARG A 79 -9.32 1.14 -0.22
CA ARG A 79 -9.52 -0.30 -0.48
C ARG A 79 -8.45 -0.79 -1.42
N PHE A 80 -7.99 -2.02 -1.21
CA PHE A 80 -6.97 -2.62 -2.05
C PHE A 80 -7.22 -4.10 -2.29
N ARG A 81 -6.70 -4.59 -3.41
CA ARG A 81 -6.59 -5.99 -3.78
C ARG A 81 -5.24 -6.21 -4.48
N HIS A 82 -4.47 -7.16 -3.99
CA HIS A 82 -3.18 -7.58 -4.51
C HIS A 82 -3.29 -9.01 -5.03
N ALA A 83 -3.05 -9.17 -6.34
CA ALA A 83 -2.97 -10.46 -7.00
C ALA A 83 -1.58 -10.74 -7.58
N LEU A 84 -1.22 -12.02 -7.62
CA LEU A 84 -0.05 -12.55 -8.32
C LEU A 84 -0.27 -12.52 -9.85
N PRO A 85 0.78 -12.75 -10.66
CA PRO A 85 0.66 -12.75 -12.12
C PRO A 85 -0.32 -13.81 -12.67
N ASP A 86 -0.50 -14.92 -11.95
CA ASP A 86 -1.47 -15.98 -12.28
C ASP A 86 -2.91 -15.64 -11.89
N GLY A 87 -3.14 -14.49 -11.25
CA GLY A 87 -4.44 -14.00 -10.79
C GLY A 87 -4.80 -14.38 -9.35
N SER A 88 -4.00 -15.21 -8.68
CA SER A 88 -4.21 -15.62 -7.29
C SER A 88 -4.13 -14.41 -6.35
N VAL A 89 -5.10 -14.26 -5.46
CA VAL A 89 -5.14 -13.14 -4.49
C VAL A 89 -4.28 -13.47 -3.29
N VAL A 90 -3.34 -12.58 -2.97
CA VAL A 90 -2.45 -12.69 -1.80
C VAL A 90 -2.74 -11.64 -0.73
N GLY A 91 -3.55 -10.63 -1.05
CA GLY A 91 -4.03 -9.66 -0.08
C GLY A 91 -5.24 -8.89 -0.58
N GLU A 92 -6.19 -8.62 0.29
CA GLU A 92 -7.36 -7.78 0.00
C GLU A 92 -7.84 -7.18 1.32
N GLY A 93 -8.28 -5.92 1.30
CA GLY A 93 -8.77 -5.28 2.50
C GLY A 93 -9.07 -3.80 2.34
N HIS A 94 -9.16 -3.14 3.49
CA HIS A 94 -9.37 -1.70 3.56
C HIS A 94 -8.55 -1.08 4.70
N ALA A 95 -8.37 0.23 4.60
CA ALA A 95 -7.74 1.08 5.59
C ALA A 95 -8.52 2.40 5.69
N GLU A 96 -8.45 3.06 6.84
CA GLU A 96 -9.06 4.36 7.06
C GLU A 96 -8.10 5.45 6.56
N VAL A 97 -8.59 6.38 5.74
CA VAL A 97 -7.78 7.54 5.33
C VAL A 97 -7.68 8.49 6.51
N THR A 98 -6.45 8.78 6.94
CA THR A 98 -6.16 9.64 8.09
C THR A 98 -5.54 10.98 7.69
N CYS A 99 -5.04 11.10 6.46
CA CYS A 99 -4.54 12.35 5.91
C CYS A 99 -4.75 12.41 4.40
N VAL A 100 -5.11 13.60 3.91
CA VAL A 100 -5.01 13.99 2.51
C VAL A 100 -4.30 15.35 2.44
N SER A 101 -3.30 15.48 1.58
CA SER A 101 -2.64 16.75 1.30
C SER A 101 -2.54 16.92 -0.20
N VAL A 102 -3.01 18.05 -0.71
CA VAL A 102 -2.98 18.37 -2.14
C VAL A 102 -2.07 19.56 -2.34
N VAL A 103 -1.06 19.39 -3.21
CA VAL A 103 -0.12 20.43 -3.60
C VAL A 103 0.10 20.35 -5.11
N GLY A 104 -0.37 21.37 -5.83
CA GLY A 104 -0.26 21.39 -7.29
C GLY A 104 -0.98 20.22 -7.94
N ASP A 105 -0.25 19.42 -8.70
CA ASP A 105 -0.71 18.24 -9.44
C ASP A 105 -0.61 16.93 -8.63
N THR A 106 -0.37 17.04 -7.32
CA THR A 106 -0.06 15.90 -6.47
C THR A 106 -1.01 15.81 -5.27
N ALA A 107 -1.52 14.61 -5.02
CA ALA A 107 -2.24 14.26 -3.80
C ALA A 107 -1.45 13.21 -3.00
N LEU A 108 -1.14 13.53 -1.75
CA LEU A 108 -0.61 12.60 -0.76
C LEU A 108 -1.76 12.06 0.09
N VAL A 109 -1.77 10.75 0.31
CA VAL A 109 -2.76 10.05 1.11
C VAL A 109 -2.05 9.12 2.09
N THR A 110 -2.40 9.24 3.36
CA THR A 110 -2.06 8.24 4.38
C THR A 110 -3.32 7.47 4.74
N ALA A 111 -3.27 6.14 4.67
CA ALA A 111 -4.33 5.27 5.14
C ALA A 111 -3.80 4.22 6.12
N VAL A 112 -4.54 3.97 7.20
CA VAL A 112 -4.11 3.08 8.29
C VAL A 112 -5.12 1.96 8.49
N VAL A 113 -4.65 0.73 8.55
CA VAL A 113 -5.52 -0.41 8.87
C VAL A 113 -5.97 -0.29 10.32
N PRO A 114 -7.30 -0.24 10.59
CA PRO A 114 -7.80 -0.08 11.95
C PRO A 114 -7.46 -1.28 12.82
N LYS A 115 -7.34 -1.04 14.13
CA LYS A 115 -7.08 -2.08 15.11
C LYS A 115 -8.16 -3.16 15.07
N GLY A 116 -7.74 -4.43 14.95
CA GLY A 116 -8.64 -5.58 14.88
C GLY A 116 -9.22 -5.89 13.49
N GLY A 117 -8.89 -5.10 12.47
CA GLY A 117 -9.35 -5.34 11.09
C GLY A 117 -8.53 -6.36 10.29
N SER A 118 -7.34 -6.74 10.76
CA SER A 118 -6.41 -7.64 10.09
C SER A 118 -5.31 -8.10 11.06
N PRO A 119 -4.61 -9.23 10.82
CA PRO A 119 -3.35 -9.54 11.50
C PRO A 119 -2.27 -8.46 11.30
N MET A 120 -2.42 -7.58 10.29
CA MET A 120 -1.53 -6.44 10.02
C MET A 120 -2.03 -5.15 10.70
N VAL A 121 -2.14 -5.16 12.02
CA VAL A 121 -2.59 -3.98 12.80
C VAL A 121 -1.64 -2.81 12.57
N ASN A 122 -2.21 -1.60 12.41
CA ASN A 122 -1.49 -0.35 12.19
C ASN A 122 -0.64 -0.32 10.91
N HIS A 123 -0.84 -1.27 9.98
CA HIS A 123 -0.18 -1.19 8.67
C HIS A 123 -0.57 0.10 7.97
N VAL A 124 0.44 0.86 7.54
CA VAL A 124 0.30 2.18 6.94
C VAL A 124 0.53 2.07 5.45
N PHE A 125 -0.45 2.56 4.70
CA PHE A 125 -0.34 2.81 3.27
C PHE A 125 -0.07 4.30 3.06
N VAL A 126 1.07 4.62 2.45
CA VAL A 126 1.38 5.94 1.95
C VAL A 126 1.25 5.90 0.44
N ILE A 127 0.40 6.76 -0.09
CA ILE A 127 0.07 6.81 -1.51
C ILE A 127 0.29 8.22 -1.99
N LYS A 128 1.04 8.36 -3.08
CA LYS A 128 1.20 9.62 -3.80
C LYS A 128 0.63 9.44 -5.19
N ILE A 129 -0.42 10.19 -5.48
CA ILE A 129 -1.02 10.27 -6.82
C ILE A 129 -0.54 11.56 -7.48
N ILE A 130 -0.08 11.45 -8.72
CA ILE A 130 0.40 12.57 -9.53
C ILE A 130 -0.45 12.61 -10.80
N GLU A 131 -1.10 13.73 -11.07
CA GLU A 131 -1.94 13.90 -12.25
C GLU A 131 -1.11 13.76 -13.53
N GLY A 132 -1.56 12.91 -14.46
CA GLY A 132 -0.87 12.70 -15.73
C GLY A 132 -1.05 13.88 -16.70
N GLY A 133 -2.16 14.60 -16.62
CA GLY A 133 -2.56 15.60 -17.61
C GLY A 133 -3.05 15.00 -18.94
N PRO A 134 -3.35 15.82 -19.95
CA PRO A 134 -4.01 15.37 -21.18
C PRO A 134 -3.26 14.26 -21.91
N GLY A 135 -3.95 13.13 -22.14
CA GLY A 135 -3.41 11.99 -22.89
C GLY A 135 -2.38 11.14 -22.15
N ARG A 136 -2.14 11.39 -20.86
CA ARG A 136 -1.22 10.60 -20.02
C ARG A 136 -1.97 10.03 -18.82
N ALA A 137 -1.58 8.84 -18.38
CA ALA A 137 -2.13 8.24 -17.17
C ALA A 137 -1.57 8.94 -15.92
N ASP A 138 -2.39 9.06 -14.88
CA ASP A 138 -1.92 9.39 -13.54
C ASP A 138 -0.82 8.43 -13.11
N GLN A 139 0.10 8.91 -12.29
CA GLN A 139 1.17 8.10 -11.73
C GLN A 139 0.91 7.86 -10.24
N ILE A 140 1.39 6.74 -9.75
CA ILE A 140 1.35 6.39 -8.34
C ILE A 140 2.74 6.01 -7.82
N GLU A 141 3.07 6.52 -6.62
CA GLU A 141 4.11 5.95 -5.76
C GLU A 141 3.43 5.36 -4.53
N THR A 142 3.87 4.18 -4.08
CA THR A 142 3.33 3.54 -2.87
C THR A 142 4.46 3.15 -1.94
N LEU A 143 4.30 3.48 -0.66
CA LEU A 143 5.12 2.95 0.42
C LEU A 143 4.20 2.26 1.43
N GLN A 144 4.66 1.11 1.92
CA GLN A 144 3.97 0.36 2.97
C GLN A 144 4.90 0.22 4.15
N ALA A 145 4.42 0.53 5.34
CA ALA A 145 5.15 0.36 6.57
C ALA A 145 4.31 -0.44 7.57
N GLY A 146 4.94 -1.44 8.19
CA GLY A 146 4.36 -2.08 9.36
C GLY A 146 4.25 -1.05 10.48
N GLY A 147 3.06 -0.88 11.04
CA GLY A 147 2.89 0.01 12.17
C GLY A 147 3.27 -0.67 13.48
N ASP A 148 3.79 0.12 14.40
CA ASP A 148 3.86 -0.27 15.80
C ASP A 148 2.43 -0.37 16.34
N PRO A 149 1.93 -1.55 16.76
CA PRO A 149 0.57 -1.72 17.28
C PRO A 149 0.31 -0.92 18.57
N THR A 150 1.36 -0.38 19.18
CA THR A 150 1.31 0.44 20.41
C THR A 150 1.29 1.94 20.15
N ARG A 151 1.58 2.39 18.92
CA ARG A 151 1.54 3.82 18.56
C ARG A 151 0.17 4.21 17.98
N PRO A 152 -0.30 5.44 18.24
CA PRO A 152 -1.50 5.95 17.59
C PRO A 152 -1.31 6.00 16.07
N ALA A 153 -2.41 5.83 15.33
CA ALA A 153 -2.40 5.94 13.87
C ALA A 153 -1.81 7.30 13.44
N LYS A 154 -0.89 7.28 12.47
CA LYS A 154 -0.29 8.49 11.90
C LYS A 154 -1.39 9.39 11.33
N ARG A 155 -1.43 10.66 11.74
CA ARG A 155 -2.42 11.68 11.31
C ARG A 155 -1.86 12.69 10.30
N TYR A 156 -0.67 12.45 9.80
CA TYR A 156 0.01 13.30 8.83
C TYR A 156 0.23 12.54 7.52
N CYS A 157 0.43 13.31 6.46
CA CYS A 157 0.79 12.81 5.15
C CYS A 157 2.30 12.62 5.12
N ILE A 158 2.78 11.71 4.28
CA ILE A 158 4.20 11.45 4.10
C ILE A 158 4.55 11.79 2.65
N ASP A 159 5.55 12.64 2.44
CA ASP A 159 6.13 12.80 1.10
C ASP A 159 7.16 11.69 0.86
N THR A 160 6.92 10.93 -0.20
CA THR A 160 7.77 9.83 -0.64
C THR A 160 8.98 10.27 -1.45
N ALA A 161 9.09 11.55 -1.80
CA ALA A 161 10.21 12.08 -2.60
C ALA A 161 11.61 11.64 -2.11
N PRO A 162 11.91 11.54 -0.79
CA PRO A 162 13.22 11.11 -0.32
C PRO A 162 13.55 9.63 -0.59
N TYR A 163 12.55 8.78 -0.85
CA TYR A 163 12.75 7.33 -0.95
C TYR A 163 13.06 6.84 -2.36
N ASN A 164 13.06 7.72 -3.37
CA ASN A 164 13.32 7.36 -4.78
C ASN A 164 12.51 6.13 -5.23
N LEU A 165 11.22 6.11 -4.89
CA LEU A 165 10.32 5.01 -5.22
C LEU A 165 10.02 4.96 -6.71
N SER A 166 9.76 3.76 -7.23
CA SER A 166 9.26 3.60 -8.59
C SER A 166 7.88 4.22 -8.74
N ARG A 167 7.64 4.77 -9.93
CA ARG A 167 6.35 5.31 -10.34
C ARG A 167 5.66 4.36 -11.29
N TYR A 168 4.39 4.13 -11.04
CA TYR A 168 3.58 3.26 -11.89
C TYR A 168 2.44 4.03 -12.54
N PRO A 169 2.15 3.78 -13.83
CA PRO A 169 0.97 4.33 -14.46
C PRO A 169 -0.30 3.66 -13.91
N VAL A 170 -1.27 4.47 -13.51
CA VAL A 170 -2.58 4.00 -13.04
C VAL A 170 -3.44 3.56 -14.23
N ARG A 171 -4.01 2.35 -14.18
CA ARG A 171 -4.80 1.70 -15.24
C ARG A 171 -5.93 0.79 -14.70
N PRO A 172 -7.07 0.71 -15.40
CA PRO A 172 -7.90 1.83 -15.84
C PRO A 172 -8.63 2.48 -14.65
N GLY A 173 -8.96 3.76 -14.80
CA GLY A 173 -9.46 4.60 -13.71
C GLY A 173 -8.40 5.61 -13.31
N GLY A 174 -8.84 6.84 -13.06
CA GLY A 174 -7.99 7.95 -12.65
C GLY A 174 -8.49 8.51 -11.32
N TYR A 175 -7.80 9.54 -10.86
CA TYR A 175 -8.15 10.22 -9.62
C TYR A 175 -8.57 11.65 -9.90
N ALA A 176 -9.55 12.11 -9.13
CA ALA A 176 -9.85 13.52 -9.00
C ALA A 176 -9.52 13.95 -7.58
N PHE A 177 -8.88 15.10 -7.43
CA PHE A 177 -8.57 15.67 -6.14
C PHE A 177 -8.53 17.20 -6.23
N GLY A 178 -8.66 17.85 -5.09
CA GLY A 178 -8.69 19.30 -4.99
C GLY A 178 -8.70 19.77 -3.55
N THR A 179 -8.99 21.07 -3.36
CA THR A 179 -9.10 21.77 -2.07
C THR A 179 -10.38 22.58 -1.99
#